data_AF-A0A3M2EZ23-F1
#
_entry.id   AF-A0A3M2EZ23-F1
#
_cell.length_a   1.000
_cell.length_b   1.000
_cell.length_c   1.000
_cell.angle_alpha   90.00
_cell.angle_beta   90.00
_cell.angle_gamma   90.00
#
_symmetry.space_group_name_H-M   'P 1'
#
loop_
_entity.id
_entity.type
_entity.pdbx_description
1 polymer ?
#
loop_
_entity_poly.entity_id
_entity_poly.type
_entity_poly.pdbx_seq_one_letter_code
_entity_poly.pdbx_strand_id
1 'polypeptide(L)'
;MSVSKNASGLRNLFGVTPRKFALLKEAMEEAGIREADLEEKYFSASTRGGQRANKAETGVILRHRPTGTLVRCRKTRSRALNRYYARKILAQRLRERR
;
A
#
# COMPACT_ATOMS: atom_id res chain seq x y z
N MET A 1 -34.94 -10.83 -7.63
CA MET A 1 -34.22 -10.94 -6.34
C MET A 1 -33.08 -9.93 -6.34
N SER A 2 -33.35 -8.74 -5.82
CA SER A 2 -32.37 -7.65 -5.72
C SER A 2 -31.50 -7.91 -4.49
N VAL A 3 -30.35 -8.55 -4.67
CA VAL A 3 -29.35 -8.65 -3.60
C VAL A 3 -28.64 -7.30 -3.52
N SER A 4 -29.14 -6.49 -2.59
CA SER A 4 -28.56 -5.23 -2.15
C SER A 4 -27.10 -5.46 -1.75
N LYS A 5 -26.16 -5.08 -2.61
CA LYS A 5 -24.73 -5.05 -2.27
C LYS A 5 -24.43 -3.71 -1.61
N ASN A 6 -24.77 -3.59 -0.33
CA ASN A 6 -24.15 -2.59 0.55
C ASN A 6 -22.69 -3.01 0.79
N ALA A 7 -21.86 -2.89 -0.23
CA ALA A 7 -20.42 -2.86 -0.06
C ALA A 7 -20.08 -1.41 0.23
N SER A 8 -19.93 -1.08 1.51
CA SER A 8 -19.07 0.01 1.99
C SER A 8 -17.62 -0.33 1.61
N GLY A 9 -17.40 -0.40 0.30
CA GLY A 9 -16.20 -0.90 -0.32
C GLY A 9 -15.11 0.13 -0.15
N LEU A 10 -13.93 -0.34 0.23
CA LEU A 10 -12.69 0.33 -0.12
C LEU A 10 -12.78 0.68 -1.61
N ARG A 11 -13.13 1.93 -1.89
CA ARG A 11 -13.02 2.49 -3.24
C ARG A 11 -11.58 2.24 -3.66
N ASN A 12 -11.35 2.05 -4.96
CA ASN A 12 -10.02 1.79 -5.47
C ASN A 12 -9.09 2.99 -5.22
N LEU A 13 -8.49 3.02 -4.03
CA LEU A 13 -7.72 4.13 -3.47
C LEU A 13 -6.32 4.24 -4.08
N PHE A 14 -5.98 3.34 -5.00
CA PHE A 14 -4.66 3.24 -5.62
C PHE A 14 -4.64 3.62 -7.10
N GLY A 15 -5.82 3.83 -7.72
CA GLY A 15 -5.92 4.09 -9.16
C GLY A 15 -5.46 2.90 -10.02
N VAL A 16 -5.61 1.67 -9.52
CA VAL A 16 -5.26 0.44 -10.26
C VAL A 16 -6.47 -0.14 -10.98
N THR A 17 -6.37 -1.26 -11.70
CA THR A 17 -7.57 -1.92 -12.23
C THR A 17 -8.30 -2.69 -11.11
N PRO A 18 -9.63 -2.87 -11.18
CA PRO A 18 -10.38 -3.65 -10.18
C PRO A 18 -9.80 -5.06 -9.96
N ARG A 19 -9.35 -5.71 -11.04
CA ARG A 19 -8.67 -7.01 -10.99
C ARG A 19 -7.42 -6.99 -10.12
N LYS A 20 -6.55 -5.97 -10.28
CA LYS A 20 -5.32 -5.83 -9.48
C LYS A 20 -5.64 -5.56 -8.01
N PHE A 21 -6.68 -4.77 -7.74
CA PHE A 21 -7.14 -4.49 -6.38
C PHE A 21 -7.65 -5.76 -5.68
N ALA A 22 -8.48 -6.56 -6.36
CA ALA A 22 -8.99 -7.82 -5.82
C ALA A 22 -7.86 -8.80 -5.45
N LEU A 23 -6.90 -9.00 -6.37
CA LEU A 23 -5.75 -9.86 -6.12
C LEU A 23 -4.88 -9.38 -4.94
N LEU A 24 -4.73 -8.07 -4.77
CA LEU A 24 -4.02 -7.53 -3.62
C LEU A 24 -4.78 -7.81 -2.32
N LYS A 25 -6.09 -7.61 -2.31
CA LYS A 25 -6.94 -7.85 -1.13
C LYS A 25 -6.84 -9.31 -0.68
N GLU A 26 -7.01 -10.23 -1.62
CA GLU A 26 -6.88 -11.68 -1.39
C GLU A 26 -5.48 -12.03 -0.85
N ALA A 27 -4.43 -11.47 -1.46
CA ALA A 27 -3.05 -11.71 -1.00
C ALA A 27 -2.79 -11.19 0.42
N MET A 28 -3.40 -10.07 0.80
CA MET A 28 -3.31 -9.54 2.15
C MET A 28 -4.10 -10.37 3.15
N GLU A 29 -5.30 -10.82 2.78
CA GLU A 29 -6.15 -11.69 3.62
C GLU A 29 -5.46 -13.03 3.91
N GLU A 30 -4.87 -13.67 2.90
CA GLU A 30 -4.13 -14.93 3.07
C GLU A 30 -2.88 -14.76 3.96
N ALA A 31 -2.19 -13.63 3.81
CA ALA A 31 -1.07 -13.25 4.67
C ALA A 31 -1.50 -12.83 6.09
N GLY A 32 -2.81 -12.78 6.39
CA GLY A 32 -3.35 -12.37 7.69
C GLY A 32 -3.16 -10.88 7.98
N ILE A 33 -3.01 -10.04 6.95
CA ILE A 33 -2.79 -8.60 7.08
C ILE A 33 -4.14 -7.88 7.12
N ARG A 34 -4.38 -7.14 8.20
CA ARG A 34 -5.53 -6.25 8.33
C ARG A 34 -5.11 -4.80 8.15
N GLU A 35 -5.94 -3.98 7.51
CA GLU A 35 -5.61 -2.56 7.32
C GLU A 35 -5.48 -1.79 8.63
N ALA A 36 -6.21 -2.18 9.67
CA ALA A 36 -6.11 -1.61 11.01
C ALA A 36 -4.73 -1.81 11.65
N ASP A 37 -3.97 -2.82 11.21
CA ASP A 37 -2.66 -3.19 11.76
C ASP A 37 -1.49 -2.59 10.99
N LEU A 38 -1.78 -1.79 9.97
CA LEU A 38 -0.79 -1.14 9.13
C LEU A 38 -0.57 0.30 9.57
N GLU A 39 0.68 0.62 9.90
CA GLU A 39 1.14 1.99 10.03
C GLU A 39 1.71 2.46 8.69
N GLU A 40 1.07 3.45 8.08
CA GLU A 40 1.52 4.07 6.84
C GLU A 40 2.18 5.42 7.14
N LYS A 41 3.42 5.60 6.69
CA LYS A 41 4.16 6.87 6.76
C LYS A 41 4.63 7.26 5.36
N TYR A 42 4.74 8.55 5.09
CA TYR A 42 5.26 9.05 3.82
C TYR A 42 6.65 9.63 4.01
N PHE A 43 7.45 9.56 2.95
CA PHE A 43 8.76 10.20 2.92
C PHE A 43 9.06 10.75 1.54
N SER A 44 9.84 11.82 1.51
CA SER A 44 10.46 12.34 0.30
C SER A 44 11.95 12.04 0.32
N ALA A 45 12.54 11.79 -0.85
CA ALA A 45 14.00 11.80 -0.94
C ALA A 45 14.47 13.25 -0.82
N SER A 46 15.32 13.51 0.16
CA SER A 46 15.99 14.79 0.30
C SER A 46 17.20 14.82 -0.63
N THR A 47 16.99 15.22 -1.89
CA THR A 47 18.12 15.52 -2.78
C THR A 47 18.69 16.88 -2.37
N ARG A 48 19.98 16.92 -2.00
CA ARG A 48 20.72 18.13 -1.66
C ARG A 48 21.02 18.90 -2.96
N GLY A 49 20.08 19.74 -3.41
CA GLY A 49 20.24 20.47 -4.67
C GLY A 49 19.03 21.33 -5.07
N GLY A 50 18.91 22.50 -4.46
CA GLY A 50 18.65 23.80 -5.11
C GLY A 50 17.50 24.03 -6.10
N GLN A 51 16.65 23.07 -6.45
CA GLN A 51 15.51 23.32 -7.35
C GLN A 51 14.20 23.32 -6.57
N ARG A 52 13.49 24.44 -6.65
CA ARG A 52 12.22 24.79 -6.02
C ARG A 52 11.03 24.00 -6.64
N ALA A 53 11.23 22.72 -6.97
CA ALA A 53 10.22 21.87 -7.56
C ALA A 53 9.58 21.03 -6.45
N ASN A 54 8.27 21.25 -6.24
CA ASN A 54 7.38 20.55 -5.31
C ASN A 54 7.90 19.17 -4.87
N LYS A 55 8.49 19.12 -3.67
CA LYS A 55 9.06 17.90 -3.07
C LYS A 55 7.92 16.97 -2.67
N ALA A 56 7.31 16.31 -3.66
CA ALA A 56 6.17 15.43 -3.42
C ALA A 56 6.63 14.21 -2.61
N GLU A 57 6.05 14.04 -1.42
CA GLU A 57 6.23 12.89 -0.53
C GLU A 57 5.59 11.65 -1.15
N THR A 58 6.30 11.11 -2.13
CA THR A 58 5.83 10.00 -2.96
C THR A 58 6.23 8.66 -2.36
N GLY A 59 7.28 8.60 -1.55
CA GLY A 59 7.71 7.39 -0.88
C GLY A 59 6.73 6.98 0.21
N VAL A 60 6.47 5.67 0.32
CA VAL A 60 5.60 5.09 1.34
C VAL A 60 6.42 4.12 2.19
N ILE A 61 6.33 4.29 3.51
CA ILE A 61 6.78 3.32 4.50
C ILE A 61 5.54 2.66 5.07
N LEU A 62 5.47 1.35 4.98
CA LEU A 62 4.38 0.56 5.51
C LEU A 62 4.95 -0.40 6.55
N ARG A 63 4.46 -0.30 7.79
CA ARG A 63 4.84 -1.18 8.88
C ARG A 63 3.63 -2.00 9.31
N HIS A 64 3.79 -3.31 9.38
CA HIS A 64 2.83 -4.20 10.01
C HIS A 64 3.16 -4.27 11.51
N ARG A 65 2.29 -3.73 12.35
CA ARG A 65 2.51 -3.67 13.81
C ARG A 65 2.72 -5.05 14.44
N PRO A 66 1.87 -6.06 14.21
CA PRO A 66 1.98 -7.32 14.95
C PRO A 66 3.21 -8.14 14.57
N THR A 67 3.68 -8.07 13.33
CA THR A 67 4.88 -8.81 12.88
C THR A 67 6.16 -7.97 12.93
N GLY A 68 6.07 -6.68 13.23
CA GLY A 68 7.18 -5.73 13.17
C GLY A 68 7.77 -5.52 11.76
N THR A 69 7.17 -6.10 10.71
CA THR A 69 7.73 -6.05 9.35
C THR A 69 7.55 -4.67 8.74
N LEU A 70 8.66 -4.07 8.30
CA LEU A 70 8.67 -2.74 7.70
C LEU A 70 9.09 -2.81 6.22
N VAL A 71 8.30 -2.18 5.36
CA VAL A 71 8.53 -2.08 3.91
C VAL A 71 8.63 -0.61 3.54
N ARG A 72 9.68 -0.24 2.82
CA ARG A 72 9.79 1.07 2.19
C ARG A 72 9.64 0.89 0.68
N CYS A 73 8.76 1.67 0.06
CA CYS A 73 8.50 1.60 -1.38
C CYS A 73 8.45 3.00 -1.98
N ARG A 74 9.25 3.20 -3.04
CA ARG A 74 9.19 4.37 -3.93
C ARG A 74 9.46 3.90 -5.35
N LYS A 75 8.43 3.40 -6.03
CA LYS A 75 8.53 2.88 -7.40
C LYS A 75 8.10 3.90 -8.46
N THR A 76 7.13 4.74 -8.13
CA THR A 76 6.51 5.67 -9.07
C THR A 76 6.46 7.08 -8.49
N ARG A 77 6.13 8.06 -9.34
CA ARG A 77 5.80 9.42 -8.90
C ARG A 77 4.43 9.54 -8.22
N SER A 78 3.62 8.47 -8.20
CA SER A 78 2.27 8.49 -7.59
C SER A 78 2.30 7.84 -6.20
N ARG A 79 1.88 8.61 -5.19
CA ARG A 79 1.69 8.11 -3.82
C ARG A 79 0.72 6.93 -3.78
N ALA A 80 -0.39 7.01 -4.53
CA ALA A 80 -1.42 5.98 -4.57
C ALA A 80 -0.89 4.63 -5.09
N LEU A 81 -0.11 4.66 -6.19
CA LEU A 81 0.53 3.46 -6.70
C LEU A 81 1.61 2.93 -5.75
N ASN A 82 2.38 3.80 -5.12
CA ASN A 82 3.39 3.38 -4.14
C ASN A 82 2.75 2.71 -2.91
N ARG A 83 1.57 3.17 -2.47
CA ARG A 83 0.78 2.50 -1.41
C ARG A 83 0.35 1.09 -1.81
N TYR A 84 -0.06 0.89 -3.07
CA TYR A 84 -0.38 -0.44 -3.61
C TYR A 84 0.85 -1.35 -3.63
N TYR A 85 1.98 -0.86 -4.16
CA TYR A 85 3.21 -1.66 -4.21
C TYR A 85 3.75 -1.99 -2.83
N ALA A 86 3.69 -1.06 -1.87
CA ALA A 86 4.09 -1.32 -0.49
C ALA A 86 3.29 -2.46 0.15
N ARG A 87 1.96 -2.44 -0.01
CA ARG A 87 1.07 -3.52 0.47
C ARG A 87 1.36 -4.86 -0.22
N LYS A 88 1.57 -4.85 -1.53
CA LYS A 88 1.93 -6.06 -2.30
C LYS A 88 3.23 -6.68 -1.79
N ILE A 89 4.27 -5.86 -1.58
CA ILE A 89 5.57 -6.33 -1.08
C ILE A 89 5.43 -6.84 0.35
N LEU A 90 4.65 -6.17 1.19
CA LEU A 90 4.40 -6.61 2.57
C LEU A 90 3.71 -7.98 2.61
N ALA A 91 2.67 -8.19 1.80
CA ALA A 91 1.98 -9.47 1.68
C ALA A 91 2.93 -10.59 1.24
N GLN A 92 3.77 -10.32 0.24
CA GLN A 92 4.78 -11.29 -0.21
C GLN A 92 5.78 -11.62 0.91
N ARG A 93 6.34 -10.63 1.60
CA ARG A 93 7.31 -10.85 2.69
C ARG A 93 6.74 -11.65 3.86
N LEU A 94 5.45 -11.47 4.17
CA LEU A 94 4.78 -12.20 5.24
C LEU A 94 4.41 -13.62 4.83
N ARG A 95 4.10 -13.85 3.55
CA ARG A 95 3.95 -15.20 2.99
C ARG A 95 5.27 -15.96 3.00
N GLU A 96 6.38 -15.35 2.60
CA GLU A 96 7.71 -15.99 2.60
C GLU A 96 8.24 -16.33 3.99
N ARG A 97 7.71 -15.69 5.04
CA ARG A 97 8.07 -15.97 6.44
C ARG A 97 7.21 -17.04 7.12
N ARG A 98 6.13 -17.49 6.47
CA ARG A 98 5.29 -18.60 6.93
C ARG A 98 5.78 -19.89 6.31
#